data_AF-A0A3D0SEW2-F1
#
_entry.id   AF-A0A3D0SEW2-F1
#
_cell.length_a   1.000
_cell.length_b   1.000
_cell.length_c   1.000
_cell.angle_alpha   90.00
_cell.angle_beta   90.00
_cell.angle_gamma   90.00
#
_symmetry.space_group_name_H-M   'P 1'
#
loop_
_entity.id
_entity.type
_entity.pdbx_description
1 polymer ?
#
loop_
_entity_poly.entity_id
_entity_poly.type
_entity_poly.pdbx_seq_one_letter_code
_entity_poly.pdbx_strand_id
1 'polypeptide(L)'
;LKKQLQQEGLRQAREFQQSSQATQVTVSQTRVGSTVLVSSLEQEVVLNERRFDNRQFDKAEENKSAFDFEEVASNVLKFVGGVVRGAAKSGADEAQLTDLIGQARSGVAKGIALAEKDLAGFMNQEITDGIRNSKEAIGEGIDNIEKEVLSPFR
;
A
#
# COMPACT_ATOMS: atom_id res chain seq x y z
N LEU A 1 6.14 45.13 44.96
CA LEU A 1 7.01 44.58 43.89
C LEU A 1 7.10 43.05 43.85
N LYS A 2 7.29 42.33 44.97
CA LYS A 2 7.47 40.85 44.94
C LYS A 2 6.29 40.01 44.41
N LYS A 3 5.03 40.47 44.53
CA LYS A 3 3.84 39.72 44.09
C LYS A 3 3.56 39.78 42.59
N GLN A 4 4.03 40.82 41.90
CA GLN A 4 3.82 40.98 40.43
C GLN A 4 4.79 40.09 39.64
N LEU A 5 6.07 40.07 40.02
CA LEU A 5 7.07 39.17 39.43
C LEU A 5 6.70 37.68 39.54
N GLN A 6 6.03 37.30 40.63
CA GLN A 6 5.59 35.93 40.84
C GLN A 6 4.42 35.55 39.92
N GLN A 7 3.52 36.49 39.61
CA GLN A 7 2.41 36.25 38.67
C GLN A 7 2.86 36.30 37.20
N GLU A 8 3.85 37.13 36.86
CA GLU A 8 4.43 37.17 35.52
C GLU A 8 5.22 35.89 35.21
N GLY A 9 6.01 35.37 36.15
CA GLY A 9 6.71 34.10 35.98
C GLY A 9 5.78 32.88 35.83
N LEU A 10 4.64 32.88 36.53
CA LEU A 10 3.62 31.83 36.41
C LEU A 10 2.80 31.91 35.12
N ARG A 11 2.66 33.10 34.52
CA ARG A 11 2.06 33.26 33.18
C ARG A 11 3.00 32.78 32.08
N GLN A 12 4.28 33.16 32.16
CA GLN A 12 5.29 32.77 31.19
C GLN A 12 5.48 31.24 31.14
N ALA A 13 5.38 30.55 32.29
CA ALA A 13 5.45 29.08 32.35
C ALA A 13 4.22 28.37 31.73
N ARG A 14 3.02 28.96 31.82
CA ARG A 14 1.82 28.39 31.17
C ARG A 14 1.82 28.61 29.66
N GLU A 15 2.30 29.76 29.19
CA GLU A 15 2.46 30.03 27.76
C GLU A 15 3.53 29.12 27.13
N PHE A 16 4.59 28.77 27.86
CA PHE A 16 5.62 27.82 27.40
C PHE A 16 5.11 26.36 27.32
N GLN A 17 4.14 25.98 28.17
CA GLN A 17 3.49 24.66 28.12
C GLN A 17 2.48 24.51 26.97
N GLN A 18 2.06 25.61 26.35
CA GLN A 18 1.14 25.57 25.20
C GLN A 18 1.86 25.56 23.84
N SER A 19 3.19 25.74 23.81
CA SER A 19 3.99 25.74 22.56
C SER A 19 5.23 24.83 22.55
N SER A 20 5.45 24.00 23.58
CA SER A 20 6.64 23.15 23.65
C SER A 20 6.30 21.67 23.73
N GLN A 21 5.91 21.07 22.59
CA GLN A 21 6.14 19.64 22.38
C GLN A 21 7.65 19.41 22.30
N ALA A 22 8.28 19.11 23.43
CA ALA A 22 9.67 18.67 23.48
C ALA A 22 9.77 17.22 23.00
N THR A 23 9.79 17.01 21.68
CA THR A 23 10.22 15.74 21.10
C THR A 23 11.74 15.65 21.23
N GLN A 24 12.24 14.90 22.22
CA GLN A 24 13.65 14.56 22.31
C GLN A 24 13.97 13.51 21.23
N VAL A 25 14.70 13.90 20.19
CA VAL A 25 15.19 12.98 19.15
C VAL A 25 16.65 12.67 19.45
N THR A 26 16.89 11.56 20.14
CA THR A 26 18.23 10.97 20.25
C THR A 26 18.57 10.29 18.92
N VAL A 27 19.42 10.92 18.10
CA VAL A 27 19.94 10.31 16.87
C VAL A 27 21.11 9.40 17.25
N SER A 28 20.81 8.15 17.54
CA SER A 28 21.80 7.07 17.44
C SER A 28 21.92 6.69 15.98
N GLN A 29 23.17 6.68 15.49
CA GLN A 29 23.54 6.32 14.12
C GLN A 29 22.85 5.02 13.68
N THR A 30 21.82 5.11 12.82
CA THR A 30 21.48 4.17 11.73
C THR A 30 20.22 4.68 11.00
N ARG A 31 20.39 5.06 9.72
CA ARG A 31 19.40 5.32 8.64
C ARG A 31 17.90 5.33 8.98
N VAL A 32 17.21 6.46 8.77
CA VAL A 32 15.77 6.51 8.45
C VAL A 32 15.49 7.73 7.55
N GLY A 33 14.72 7.52 6.48
CA GLY A 33 14.41 8.49 5.42
C GLY A 33 13.50 9.64 5.85
N SER A 34 13.62 10.77 5.15
CA SER A 34 12.92 12.02 5.42
C SER A 34 11.48 12.00 4.90
N THR A 35 10.50 12.06 5.80
CA THR A 35 9.12 12.45 5.47
C THR A 35 8.88 13.85 6.03
N VAL A 36 8.77 14.83 5.13
CA VAL A 36 8.50 16.23 5.48
C VAL A 36 6.98 16.44 5.39
N LEU A 37 6.35 16.71 6.53
CA LEU A 37 4.95 17.13 6.62
C LEU A 37 4.89 18.64 6.37
N VAL A 38 4.47 19.06 5.17
CA VAL A 38 4.20 20.47 4.84
C VAL A 38 2.73 20.76 5.14
N SER A 39 2.44 21.14 6.38
CA SER A 39 1.17 21.81 6.70
C SER A 39 1.46 23.30 6.82
N SER A 40 0.86 24.07 5.93
CA SER A 40 0.64 25.52 6.05
C SER A 40 1.91 26.38 5.96
N LEU A 41 2.25 26.83 4.75
CA LEU A 41 2.70 28.20 4.44
C LEU A 41 2.80 28.29 2.90
N GLU A 42 1.78 28.85 2.27
CA GLU A 42 1.90 29.42 0.92
C GLU A 42 2.79 30.66 1.02
N GLN A 43 4.10 30.46 1.06
CA GLN A 43 5.07 31.53 0.91
C GLN A 43 6.00 31.18 -0.24
N GLU A 44 5.95 32.01 -1.27
CA GLU A 44 6.83 32.00 -2.43
C GLU A 44 8.28 32.17 -1.95
N VAL A 45 9.00 31.05 -1.79
CA VAL A 45 10.41 31.08 -1.39
C VAL A 45 11.24 31.45 -2.61
N VAL A 46 11.78 32.68 -2.64
CA VAL A 46 12.78 33.10 -3.63
C VAL A 46 14.17 33.00 -3.00
N LEU A 47 14.98 32.05 -3.47
CA LEU A 47 16.38 31.92 -3.06
C LEU A 47 17.28 32.25 -4.26
N ASN A 48 18.13 33.27 -4.12
CA ASN A 48 19.17 33.64 -5.09
C ASN A 48 18.66 33.82 -6.54
N GLU A 49 17.63 34.66 -6.71
CA GLU A 49 17.11 35.11 -8.02
C GLU A 49 16.63 34.02 -8.98
N ARG A 50 16.50 32.77 -8.54
CA ARG A 50 15.85 31.71 -9.30
C ARG A 50 14.48 31.46 -8.68
N ARG A 51 13.42 31.82 -9.41
CA ARG A 51 12.08 31.32 -9.10
C ARG A 51 12.14 29.79 -9.15
N PHE A 52 11.61 29.14 -8.11
CA PHE A 52 11.37 27.70 -8.19
C PHE A 52 10.40 27.46 -9.34
N ASP A 53 10.89 26.83 -10.40
CA ASP A 53 10.06 26.45 -11.52
C ASP A 53 9.27 25.19 -11.11
N ASN A 54 8.07 25.40 -10.59
CA ASN A 54 7.19 24.32 -10.15
C ASN A 54 6.68 23.44 -11.30
N ARG A 55 7.04 23.75 -12.56
CA ARG A 55 6.69 22.94 -13.75
C ARG A 55 7.31 21.54 -13.76
N GLN A 56 8.26 21.24 -12.86
CA GLN A 56 8.75 19.86 -12.67
C GLN A 56 7.84 19.00 -11.79
N PHE A 57 6.90 19.61 -11.05
CA PHE A 57 5.83 18.90 -10.35
C PHE A 57 4.58 18.72 -11.23
N ASP A 58 4.54 19.37 -12.41
CA ASP A 58 3.58 19.06 -13.49
C ASP A 58 3.98 17.83 -14.31
N LYS A 59 4.84 16.95 -13.77
CA LYS A 59 4.88 15.57 -14.25
C LYS A 59 3.55 14.95 -13.87
N ALA A 60 2.63 14.95 -14.82
CA ALA A 60 1.40 14.19 -14.83
C ALA A 60 1.51 13.01 -13.85
N GLU A 61 0.86 13.16 -12.70
CA GLU A 61 0.30 11.99 -12.04
C GLU A 61 -0.60 11.37 -13.13
N GLU A 62 -0.04 10.42 -13.88
CA GLU A 62 -0.86 9.40 -14.52
C GLU A 62 -1.87 9.03 -13.46
N ASN A 63 -3.16 9.15 -13.78
CA ASN A 63 -4.26 8.76 -12.93
C ASN A 63 -4.12 7.25 -12.68
N LYS A 64 -3.17 6.86 -11.81
CA LYS A 64 -3.06 5.54 -11.27
C LYS A 64 -4.29 5.43 -10.40
N SER A 65 -5.24 4.68 -10.94
CA SER A 65 -6.40 4.18 -10.21
C SER A 65 -5.97 3.86 -8.78
N ALA A 66 -6.73 4.33 -7.80
CA ALA A 66 -6.54 3.98 -6.41
C ALA A 66 -6.55 2.45 -6.21
N PHE A 67 -7.10 1.72 -7.20
CA PHE A 67 -7.02 0.27 -7.31
C PHE A 67 -6.00 -0.17 -8.38
N ASP A 68 -4.88 -0.76 -7.94
CA ASP A 68 -3.89 -1.39 -8.81
C ASP A 68 -4.19 -2.88 -8.97
N PHE A 69 -4.94 -3.23 -10.01
CA PHE A 69 -5.40 -4.61 -10.22
C PHE A 69 -4.27 -5.56 -10.60
N GLU A 70 -3.21 -5.05 -11.24
CA GLU A 70 -2.06 -5.84 -11.69
C GLU A 70 -1.23 -6.28 -10.50
N GLU A 71 -0.96 -5.36 -9.56
CA GLU A 71 -0.22 -5.68 -8.35
C GLU A 71 -0.99 -6.68 -7.46
N VAL A 72 -2.32 -6.53 -7.36
CA VAL A 72 -3.18 -7.50 -6.67
C VAL A 72 -3.07 -8.88 -7.33
N ALA A 73 -3.23 -8.96 -8.65
CA ALA A 73 -3.14 -10.22 -9.37
C ALA A 73 -1.75 -10.87 -9.22
N SER A 74 -0.69 -10.09 -9.37
CA SER A 74 0.71 -10.50 -9.18
C SER A 74 0.93 -11.11 -7.81
N ASN A 75 0.44 -10.47 -6.75
CA ASN A 75 0.62 -10.96 -5.38
C ASN A 75 -0.13 -12.27 -5.11
N VAL A 76 -1.37 -12.39 -5.61
CA VAL A 76 -2.13 -13.64 -5.50
C VAL A 76 -1.45 -14.77 -6.28
N LEU A 77 -1.01 -14.51 -7.51
CA LEU A 77 -0.36 -15.51 -8.37
C LEU A 77 1.02 -15.94 -7.86
N LYS A 78 1.76 -15.05 -7.18
CA LYS A 78 2.99 -15.41 -6.45
C LYS A 78 2.70 -16.44 -5.36
N PHE A 79 1.65 -16.23 -4.57
CA PHE A 79 1.26 -17.17 -3.51
C PHE A 79 0.79 -18.52 -4.08
N VAL A 80 -0.22 -18.50 -4.96
CA VAL A 80 -0.78 -19.73 -5.56
C VAL A 80 0.31 -20.48 -6.33
N GLY A 81 1.05 -19.77 -7.17
CA GLY A 81 2.13 -20.37 -7.94
C GLY A 81 3.24 -20.91 -7.05
N GLY A 82 3.56 -20.27 -5.93
CA GLY A 82 4.56 -20.78 -4.97
C GLY A 82 4.14 -22.10 -4.33
N VAL A 83 2.87 -22.19 -3.90
CA VAL A 83 2.30 -23.40 -3.29
C VAL A 83 2.22 -24.55 -4.30
N VAL A 84 1.61 -24.31 -5.47
CA VAL A 84 1.40 -25.37 -6.47
C VAL A 84 2.72 -25.84 -7.09
N ARG A 85 3.62 -24.92 -7.46
CA ARG A 85 4.95 -25.31 -7.98
C ARG A 85 5.81 -25.96 -6.90
N GLY A 86 5.64 -25.58 -5.65
CA GLY A 86 6.28 -26.25 -4.51
C GLY A 86 5.83 -27.70 -4.35
N ALA A 87 4.52 -27.96 -4.45
CA ALA A 87 3.96 -29.30 -4.43
C ALA A 87 4.45 -30.14 -5.62
N ALA A 88 4.44 -29.58 -6.84
CA ALA A 88 4.95 -30.26 -8.03
C ALA A 88 6.43 -30.64 -7.89
N LYS A 89 7.27 -29.71 -7.41
CA LYS A 89 8.69 -29.98 -7.13
C LYS A 89 8.92 -31.03 -6.04
N SER A 90 7.95 -31.19 -5.14
CA SER A 90 7.97 -32.20 -4.07
C SER A 90 7.47 -33.57 -4.53
N GLY A 91 7.09 -33.71 -5.81
CA GLY A 91 6.64 -34.98 -6.40
C GLY A 91 5.15 -35.27 -6.23
N ALA A 92 4.32 -34.25 -6.02
CA ALA A 92 2.87 -34.42 -6.02
C ALA A 92 2.38 -34.97 -7.38
N ASP A 93 1.41 -35.89 -7.33
CA ASP A 93 0.82 -36.48 -8.53
C ASP A 93 -0.23 -35.57 -9.19
N GLU A 94 -0.70 -35.95 -10.38
CA GLU A 94 -1.69 -35.18 -11.15
C GLU A 94 -2.96 -34.88 -10.37
N ALA A 95 -3.47 -35.85 -9.60
CA ALA A 95 -4.69 -35.69 -8.83
C ALA A 95 -4.51 -34.70 -7.68
N GLN A 96 -3.38 -34.79 -6.95
CA GLN A 96 -3.02 -33.86 -5.89
C GLN A 96 -2.85 -32.44 -6.42
N LEU A 97 -2.19 -32.27 -7.57
CA LEU A 97 -1.99 -30.96 -8.19
C LEU A 97 -3.32 -30.37 -8.67
N THR A 98 -4.16 -31.18 -9.30
CA THR A 98 -5.50 -30.76 -9.74
C THR A 98 -6.37 -30.33 -8.57
N ASP A 99 -6.36 -31.08 -7.47
CA ASP A 99 -7.09 -30.72 -6.25
C ASP A 99 -6.58 -29.41 -5.66
N LEU A 100 -5.26 -29.24 -5.55
CA LEU A 100 -4.64 -28.02 -5.02
C LEU A 100 -4.97 -26.77 -5.85
N ILE A 101 -5.01 -26.90 -7.18
CA ILE A 101 -5.44 -25.84 -8.09
C ILE A 101 -6.93 -25.53 -7.89
N GLY A 102 -7.77 -26.56 -7.77
CA GLY A 102 -9.19 -26.40 -7.47
C GLY A 102 -9.42 -25.64 -6.15
N GLN A 103 -8.66 -25.99 -5.11
CA GLN A 103 -8.66 -25.28 -3.83
C GLN A 103 -8.22 -23.82 -3.98
N ALA A 104 -7.16 -23.55 -4.75
CA ALA A 104 -6.71 -22.18 -5.02
C ALA A 104 -7.80 -21.35 -5.71
N ARG A 105 -8.45 -21.88 -6.74
CA ARG A 105 -9.58 -21.21 -7.42
C ARG A 105 -10.73 -20.91 -6.45
N SER A 106 -11.11 -21.90 -5.64
CA SER A 106 -12.16 -21.72 -4.64
C SER A 106 -11.79 -20.67 -3.58
N GLY A 107 -10.55 -20.71 -3.10
CA GLY A 107 -10.03 -19.76 -2.12
C GLY A 107 -10.00 -18.33 -2.64
N VAL A 108 -9.52 -18.12 -3.87
CA VAL A 108 -9.53 -16.82 -4.54
C VAL A 108 -10.96 -16.31 -4.72
N ALA A 109 -11.86 -17.13 -5.26
CA ALA A 109 -13.25 -16.72 -5.47
C ALA A 109 -13.95 -16.32 -4.17
N LYS A 110 -13.72 -17.08 -3.08
CA LYS A 110 -14.23 -16.74 -1.75
C LYS A 110 -13.63 -15.44 -1.22
N GLY A 111 -12.31 -15.25 -1.35
CA GLY A 111 -11.62 -14.05 -0.91
C GLY A 111 -12.13 -12.79 -1.62
N ILE A 112 -12.32 -12.86 -2.94
CA ILE A 112 -12.89 -11.76 -3.74
C ILE A 112 -14.32 -11.46 -3.27
N ALA A 113 -15.18 -12.48 -3.13
CA ALA A 113 -16.56 -12.26 -2.68
C ALA A 113 -16.66 -11.63 -1.28
N LEU A 114 -15.74 -11.99 -0.36
CA LEU A 114 -15.65 -11.36 0.94
C LEU A 114 -15.20 -9.90 0.84
N ALA A 115 -14.18 -9.63 0.02
CA ALA A 115 -13.72 -8.27 -0.23
C ALA A 115 -14.81 -7.39 -0.87
N GLU A 116 -15.55 -7.90 -1.85
CA GLU A 116 -16.69 -7.20 -2.46
C GLU A 116 -17.75 -6.83 -1.42
N LYS A 117 -18.07 -7.75 -0.51
CA LYS A 117 -19.03 -7.49 0.58
C LYS A 117 -18.51 -6.42 1.54
N ASP A 118 -17.23 -6.48 1.91
CA ASP A 118 -16.61 -5.53 2.85
C ASP A 118 -16.45 -4.14 2.21
N LEU A 119 -16.32 -4.07 0.89
CA LEU A 119 -16.22 -2.84 0.12
C LEU A 119 -17.58 -2.25 -0.28
N ALA A 120 -18.71 -2.88 0.03
CA ALA A 120 -20.04 -2.46 -0.46
C ALA A 120 -20.37 -0.97 -0.17
N GLY A 121 -19.89 -0.41 0.95
CA GLY A 121 -20.07 1.01 1.28
C GLY A 121 -19.10 1.98 0.60
N PHE A 122 -18.06 1.46 -0.06
CA PHE A 122 -17.01 2.20 -0.76
C PHE A 122 -17.00 1.94 -2.27
N MET A 123 -17.93 1.11 -2.77
CA MET A 123 -17.97 0.70 -4.16
C MET A 123 -18.21 1.90 -5.09
N ASN A 124 -17.33 2.01 -6.07
CA ASN A 124 -17.46 2.91 -7.21
C ASN A 124 -17.11 2.14 -8.49
N GLN A 125 -17.26 2.78 -9.65
CA GLN A 125 -17.00 2.13 -10.94
C GLN A 125 -15.55 1.66 -11.07
N GLU A 126 -14.59 2.49 -10.63
CA GLU A 126 -13.15 2.18 -10.67
C GLU A 126 -12.80 0.93 -9.86
N ILE A 127 -13.29 0.81 -8.63
CA ILE A 127 -13.10 -0.36 -7.77
C ILE A 127 -13.81 -1.58 -8.36
N THR A 128 -15.01 -1.40 -8.91
CA THR A 128 -15.76 -2.49 -9.55
C THR A 128 -15.01 -3.07 -10.74
N ASP A 129 -14.51 -2.21 -11.63
CA ASP A 129 -13.71 -2.60 -12.78
C ASP A 129 -12.36 -3.17 -12.35
N GLY A 130 -11.73 -2.58 -11.33
CA GLY A 130 -10.50 -3.09 -10.74
C GLY A 130 -10.63 -4.52 -10.22
N ILE A 131 -11.66 -4.81 -9.42
CA ILE A 131 -11.93 -6.15 -8.90
C ILE A 131 -12.21 -7.14 -10.03
N ARG A 132 -13.01 -6.74 -11.03
CA ARG A 132 -13.29 -7.57 -12.21
C ARG A 132 -12.01 -7.91 -12.97
N ASN A 133 -11.17 -6.91 -13.25
CA ASN A 133 -9.91 -7.09 -13.96
C ASN A 133 -8.93 -7.96 -13.15
N SER A 134 -8.85 -7.77 -11.82
CA SER A 134 -8.07 -8.66 -10.95
C SER A 134 -8.58 -10.10 -11.01
N LYS A 135 -9.91 -10.31 -10.96
CA LYS A 135 -10.50 -11.64 -11.02
C LYS A 135 -10.18 -12.35 -12.33
N GLU A 136 -10.27 -11.65 -13.45
CA GLU A 136 -9.91 -12.16 -14.78
C GLU A 136 -8.41 -12.50 -14.84
N ALA A 137 -7.53 -11.55 -14.49
CA ALA A 137 -6.08 -11.74 -14.52
C ALA A 137 -5.60 -12.88 -13.60
N ILE A 138 -6.17 -13.00 -12.40
CA ILE A 138 -5.88 -14.11 -11.49
C ILE A 138 -6.37 -15.44 -12.08
N GLY A 139 -7.58 -15.46 -12.65
CA GLY A 139 -8.13 -16.66 -13.30
C GLY A 139 -7.22 -17.19 -14.41
N GLU A 140 -6.84 -16.31 -15.34
CA GLU A 140 -5.92 -16.64 -16.43
C GLU A 140 -4.53 -17.06 -15.91
N GLY A 141 -4.01 -16.39 -14.89
CA GLY A 141 -2.75 -16.76 -14.26
C GLY A 141 -2.79 -18.14 -13.62
N ILE A 142 -3.90 -18.52 -12.97
CA ILE A 142 -4.09 -19.87 -12.43
C ILE A 142 -4.18 -20.90 -13.56
N ASP A 143 -4.89 -20.60 -14.66
CA ASP A 143 -4.94 -21.49 -15.84
C ASP A 143 -3.53 -21.75 -16.41
N ASN A 144 -2.67 -20.73 -16.42
CA ASN A 144 -1.30 -20.87 -16.88
C ASN A 144 -0.45 -21.71 -15.93
N ILE A 145 -0.60 -21.52 -14.61
CA ILE A 145 0.04 -22.37 -13.60
C ILE A 145 -0.42 -23.83 -13.76
N GLU A 146 -1.71 -24.06 -13.95
CA GLU A 146 -2.27 -25.40 -14.18
C GLU A 146 -1.65 -26.07 -15.41
N LYS A 147 -1.59 -25.36 -16.53
CA LYS A 147 -0.93 -25.87 -17.76
C LYS A 147 0.55 -26.17 -17.51
N GLU A 148 1.27 -25.29 -16.81
CA GLU A 148 2.69 -25.48 -16.48
C GLU A 148 2.90 -26.76 -15.67
N VAL A 149 2.22 -26.89 -14.53
CA VAL A 149 2.48 -27.98 -13.58
C VAL A 149 1.86 -29.32 -13.98
N LEU A 150 0.80 -29.31 -14.80
CA LEU A 150 0.18 -30.53 -15.31
C LEU A 150 0.75 -30.98 -16.65
N SER A 151 1.54 -30.13 -17.34
CA SER A 151 2.18 -30.51 -18.61
C SER A 151 2.97 -31.83 -18.58
N PRO A 152 3.67 -32.22 -17.48
CA PRO A 152 4.41 -33.48 -17.44
C PRO A 152 3.54 -34.74 -17.39
N PHE A 153 2.23 -34.61 -17.16
CA PHE A 153 1.28 -35.73 -17.03
C PHE A 153 0.44 -35.94 -18.30
N ARG A 154 0.59 -35.07 -19.31
CA ARG A 154 -0.18 -35.10 -20.57
C ARG A 154 0.57 -35.78 -21.71
#